data_AF-A0A1H8QA10-F1
#
_entry.id   AF-A0A1H8QA10-F1
#
_cell.length_a   1.000
_cell.length_b   1.000
_cell.length_c   1.000
_cell.angle_alpha   90.00
_cell.angle_beta   90.00
_cell.angle_gamma   90.00
#
_symmetry.space_group_name_H-M   'P 1'
#
loop_
_entity.id
_entity.type
_entity.pdbx_description
1 polymer ?
#
loop_
_entity_poly.entity_id
_entity_poly.type
_entity_poly.pdbx_seq_one_letter_code
_entity_poly.pdbx_strand_id
1 'polypeptide(L)'
;MKKIGNILLTAILLSVFSFNLAFADEIYPHAGDDRPANGTGDTTPAFAGPASSKNNAVSPQSEPGTHLVTVFSEPSTIIVSIYNRDSTGKETTYIGNTTVDFETYVKDVLPNEWYESWGSDGQAALEAGALAVKTFGWFHVISWKKDPNHNANVSNGTNSQMYNKGSNQPNCNTAVNSMANYVIGKVTFGNGTATGTIVETPYRANQTTPGSIMGQYGTYTDAKNGLNAAQIVEKWYSNLGVDKWAKQVPVPN
;
A
#
# COMPACT_ATOMS: atom_id res chain seq x y z
N MET A 1 68.95 -4.90 -40.50
CA MET A 1 69.01 -3.56 -39.87
C MET A 1 68.38 -2.53 -40.80
N LYS A 2 67.24 -1.93 -40.40
CA LYS A 2 66.89 -0.49 -40.48
C LYS A 2 65.37 -0.31 -40.41
N LYS A 3 64.97 0.57 -39.49
CA LYS A 3 63.63 1.10 -39.21
C LYS A 3 63.25 2.20 -40.21
N ILE A 4 61.99 2.65 -40.01
CA ILE A 4 61.31 3.91 -40.39
C ILE A 4 60.37 3.64 -41.58
N GLY A 5 59.05 3.89 -41.51
CA GLY A 5 58.21 4.68 -40.60
C GLY A 5 57.20 5.45 -41.46
N ASN A 6 55.93 5.51 -41.02
CA ASN A 6 54.82 6.44 -41.36
C ASN A 6 53.50 5.68 -41.04
N ILE A 7 52.90 5.79 -39.86
CA ILE A 7 52.08 6.90 -39.32
C ILE A 7 51.02 7.36 -40.33
N LEU A 8 49.76 6.92 -40.12
CA LEU A 8 48.61 7.72 -40.53
C LEU A 8 47.39 7.47 -39.62
N LEU A 9 46.99 8.58 -38.98
CA LEU A 9 45.67 9.02 -38.56
C LEU A 9 44.83 8.19 -37.57
N THR A 10 45.02 8.57 -36.31
CA THR A 10 44.06 8.58 -35.21
C THR A 10 42.71 9.20 -35.63
N ALA A 11 41.63 8.41 -35.56
CA ALA A 11 40.28 8.95 -35.45
C ALA A 11 39.87 8.90 -33.98
N ILE A 12 40.00 10.04 -33.29
CA ILE A 12 39.45 10.25 -31.95
C ILE A 12 37.95 10.47 -32.15
N LEU A 13 37.13 9.45 -31.85
CA LEU A 13 35.70 9.66 -31.68
C LEU A 13 35.50 10.45 -30.38
N LEU A 14 35.24 11.74 -30.56
CA LEU A 14 34.79 12.67 -29.53
C LEU A 14 33.31 12.34 -29.23
N SER A 15 33.03 11.37 -28.35
CA SER A 15 31.68 11.20 -27.83
C SER A 15 31.46 12.26 -26.74
N VAL A 16 30.65 13.25 -27.12
CA VAL A 16 30.11 14.31 -26.28
C VAL A 16 29.75 13.81 -24.88
N PHE A 17 30.36 14.45 -23.88
CA PHE A 17 29.91 14.47 -22.50
C PHE A 17 28.41 14.80 -22.48
N SER A 18 27.59 13.79 -22.20
CA SER A 18 26.25 14.06 -21.65
C SER A 18 26.46 14.19 -20.15
N PHE A 19 26.57 15.45 -19.69
CA PHE A 19 26.29 15.80 -18.31
C PHE A 19 24.83 15.42 -18.06
N ASN A 20 24.59 14.21 -17.54
CA ASN A 20 23.42 14.02 -16.70
C ASN A 20 23.73 14.78 -15.42
N LEU A 21 23.26 16.03 -15.38
CA LEU A 21 23.05 16.77 -14.16
C LEU A 21 22.40 15.81 -13.15
N ALA A 22 23.14 15.56 -12.07
CA ALA A 22 22.58 15.03 -10.84
C ALA A 22 21.41 15.94 -10.47
N PHE A 23 20.19 15.52 -10.77
CA PHE A 23 19.03 16.03 -10.06
C PHE A 23 19.13 15.44 -8.67
N ALA A 24 19.24 16.34 -7.71
CA ALA A 24 19.43 16.06 -6.32
C ALA A 24 18.64 14.83 -5.88
N ASP A 25 19.39 13.81 -5.48
CA ASP A 25 19.04 12.97 -4.34
C ASP A 25 18.72 13.89 -3.16
N GLU A 26 17.53 14.49 -3.14
CA GLU A 26 16.82 14.62 -1.88
C GLU A 26 16.24 13.22 -1.62
N ILE A 27 17.17 12.29 -1.32
CA ILE A 27 16.88 11.11 -0.53
C ILE A 27 16.34 11.72 0.76
N TYR A 28 15.03 11.93 0.82
CA TYR A 28 14.35 11.93 2.09
C TYR A 28 14.80 10.62 2.72
N PRO A 29 15.61 10.67 3.80
CA PRO A 29 16.19 9.48 4.38
C PRO A 29 15.06 8.47 4.54
N HIS A 30 15.32 7.22 4.12
CA HIS A 30 14.47 6.09 4.46
C HIS A 30 13.93 6.36 5.86
N ALA A 31 12.61 6.47 6.01
CA ALA A 31 12.03 6.62 7.33
C ALA A 31 12.42 5.36 8.09
N GLY A 32 13.57 5.30 8.74
CA GLY A 32 14.32 4.05 8.80
C GLY A 32 15.05 3.86 10.11
N ASP A 33 15.80 4.88 10.55
CA ASP A 33 16.64 4.72 11.74
C ASP A 33 16.23 5.61 12.93
N ASP A 34 15.40 6.64 12.72
CA ASP A 34 14.85 7.50 13.79
C ASP A 34 13.34 7.79 13.59
N ARG A 35 12.52 6.77 13.30
CA ARG A 35 11.05 6.97 13.21
C ARG A 35 10.47 7.33 14.58
N PRO A 36 9.87 8.51 14.81
CA PRO A 36 8.81 8.60 15.82
C PRO A 36 7.72 7.60 15.45
N ALA A 37 7.00 7.09 16.45
CA ALA A 37 6.18 5.89 16.38
C ALA A 37 4.90 5.97 15.50
N ASN A 38 5.00 6.50 14.28
CA ASN A 38 3.90 7.08 13.53
C ASN A 38 3.73 6.44 12.14
N GLY A 39 3.37 5.15 12.12
CA GLY A 39 2.43 4.65 11.11
C GLY A 39 1.03 4.83 11.71
N THR A 40 0.08 5.42 10.96
CA THR A 40 -1.30 5.74 11.41
C THR A 40 -1.42 6.02 12.92
N GLY A 41 -0.60 6.93 13.45
CA GLY A 41 -0.36 7.09 14.89
C GLY A 41 -0.86 8.43 15.39
N ASP A 42 -2.17 8.66 15.25
CA ASP A 42 -2.85 9.60 16.13
C ASP A 42 -2.59 9.14 17.59
N THR A 43 -2.08 10.05 18.42
CA THR A 43 -1.80 9.85 19.85
C THR A 43 -3.05 9.62 20.70
N THR A 44 -4.22 9.41 20.10
CA THR A 44 -5.46 9.08 20.82
C THR A 44 -5.74 7.58 20.78
N PRO A 45 -5.58 6.85 21.91
CA PRO A 45 -6.21 5.55 22.06
C PRO A 45 -7.70 5.80 22.29
N ALA A 46 -8.46 5.87 21.21
CA ALA A 46 -9.91 5.69 21.26
C ALA A 46 -10.39 5.16 19.92
N PHE A 47 -10.24 3.84 19.70
CA PHE A 47 -11.29 3.13 18.97
C PHE A 47 -12.53 3.08 19.90
N ALA A 48 -13.17 4.23 20.05
CA ALA A 48 -14.57 4.36 20.44
C ALA A 48 -15.33 5.00 19.27
N GLY A 49 -15.05 4.51 18.07
CA GLY A 49 -15.90 4.68 16.88
C GLY A 49 -16.07 3.30 16.27
N PRO A 50 -17.27 2.91 15.82
CA PRO A 50 -17.55 1.54 15.43
C PRO A 50 -16.62 1.13 14.28
N ALA A 51 -16.34 -0.17 14.16
CA ALA A 51 -16.02 -0.72 12.85
C ALA A 51 -17.10 -0.20 11.89
N SER A 52 -16.76 0.79 11.06
CA SER A 52 -17.69 1.22 10.04
C SER A 52 -17.58 0.22 8.92
N SER A 53 -18.32 -0.86 9.10
CA SER A 53 -18.64 -1.73 8.00
C SER A 53 -19.49 -0.92 7.03
N LYS A 54 -18.87 -0.38 5.98
CA LYS A 54 -19.65 -0.14 4.77
C LYS A 54 -19.83 -1.48 4.08
N ASN A 55 -21.07 -1.91 4.08
CA ASN A 55 -21.52 -3.12 3.41
C ASN A 55 -21.73 -2.78 1.94
N ASN A 56 -20.89 -3.31 1.07
CA ASN A 56 -21.23 -3.39 -0.34
C ASN A 56 -22.08 -4.64 -0.52
N ALA A 57 -23.40 -4.45 -0.50
CA ALA A 57 -24.34 -5.47 -0.92
C ALA A 57 -24.32 -5.54 -2.44
N VAL A 58 -24.00 -6.71 -2.99
CA VAL A 58 -24.09 -6.95 -4.43
C VAL A 58 -25.06 -8.10 -4.64
N SER A 59 -26.09 -7.83 -5.44
CA SER A 59 -27.07 -8.83 -5.83
C SER A 59 -26.45 -9.66 -6.96
N PRO A 60 -26.32 -10.99 -6.81
CA PRO A 60 -26.03 -11.89 -7.92
C PRO A 60 -27.13 -11.76 -8.98
N GLN A 61 -26.79 -12.02 -10.24
CA GLN A 61 -27.80 -12.12 -11.30
C GLN A 61 -28.87 -13.14 -10.87
N SER A 62 -30.15 -12.78 -11.03
CA SER A 62 -31.33 -13.52 -10.56
C SER A 62 -31.54 -14.92 -11.19
N GLU A 63 -30.59 -15.37 -12.00
CA GLU A 63 -30.65 -16.66 -12.68
C GLU A 63 -30.10 -17.76 -11.76
N PRO A 64 -30.68 -18.96 -11.73
CA PRO A 64 -30.09 -20.08 -11.01
C PRO A 64 -28.70 -20.44 -11.56
N GLY A 65 -27.74 -20.78 -10.68
CA GLY A 65 -26.38 -21.18 -11.08
C GLY A 65 -25.25 -20.51 -10.30
N THR A 66 -24.01 -20.69 -10.78
CA THR A 66 -22.81 -20.07 -10.20
C THR A 66 -22.49 -18.77 -10.94
N HIS A 67 -22.55 -17.65 -10.23
CA HIS A 67 -22.28 -16.32 -10.80
C HIS A 67 -21.04 -15.70 -10.20
N LEU A 68 -20.24 -15.02 -11.01
CA LEU A 68 -19.14 -14.19 -10.50
C LEU A 68 -19.72 -12.86 -10.01
N VAL A 69 -19.51 -12.55 -8.73
CA VAL A 69 -19.97 -11.31 -8.11
C VAL A 69 -18.75 -10.52 -7.63
N THR A 70 -18.63 -9.28 -8.10
CA THR A 70 -17.68 -8.31 -7.56
C THR A 70 -18.20 -7.83 -6.22
N VAL A 71 -17.65 -8.33 -5.12
CA VAL A 71 -18.12 -7.98 -3.77
C VAL A 71 -17.51 -6.66 -3.30
N PHE A 72 -16.28 -6.38 -3.75
CA PHE A 72 -15.59 -5.12 -3.54
C PHE A 72 -15.16 -4.56 -4.89
N SER A 73 -15.67 -3.39 -5.28
CA SER A 73 -15.19 -2.69 -6.47
C SER A 73 -13.96 -1.87 -6.10
N GLU A 74 -12.79 -2.26 -6.63
CA GLU A 74 -11.54 -1.55 -6.38
C GLU A 74 -11.62 -0.14 -6.96
N PRO A 75 -11.21 0.91 -6.22
CA PRO A 75 -11.12 2.24 -6.77
C PRO A 75 -10.15 2.27 -7.93
N SER A 76 -10.52 2.92 -9.02
CA SER A 76 -9.55 3.25 -10.08
C SER A 76 -8.59 4.36 -9.66
N THR A 77 -9.03 5.24 -8.75
CA THR A 77 -8.26 6.41 -8.32
C THR A 77 -8.47 6.73 -6.85
N ILE A 78 -7.50 7.44 -6.26
CA ILE A 78 -7.58 8.03 -4.93
C ILE A 78 -7.14 9.50 -4.97
N ILE A 79 -7.81 10.34 -4.19
CA ILE A 79 -7.45 11.76 -4.01
C ILE A 79 -6.58 11.87 -2.76
N VAL A 80 -5.35 12.35 -2.94
CA VAL A 80 -4.38 12.57 -1.86
C VAL A 80 -4.21 14.07 -1.64
N SER A 81 -4.37 14.54 -0.42
CA SER A 81 -3.95 15.88 -0.02
C SER A 81 -2.43 15.90 0.19
N ILE A 82 -1.79 16.85 -0.47
CA ILE A 82 -0.34 17.04 -0.47
C ILE A 82 0.00 18.17 0.49
N TYR A 83 0.82 17.84 1.47
CA TYR A 83 1.40 18.76 2.42
C TYR A 83 2.92 18.81 2.28
N ASN A 84 3.50 19.96 2.63
CA ASN A 84 4.87 20.00 3.14
C ASN A 84 4.90 19.18 4.42
N ARG A 85 5.97 18.42 4.64
CA ARG A 85 6.14 17.61 5.85
C ARG A 85 7.40 18.03 6.58
N ASP A 86 7.41 17.90 7.89
CA ASP A 86 8.63 18.02 8.68
C ASP A 86 9.52 16.77 8.55
N SER A 87 10.65 16.75 9.24
CA SER A 87 11.61 15.64 9.22
C SER A 87 11.05 14.33 9.78
N THR A 88 9.88 14.36 10.44
CA THR A 88 9.21 13.17 10.96
C THR A 88 8.15 12.62 10.02
N GLY A 89 7.92 13.29 8.88
CA GLY A 89 6.86 12.96 7.94
C GLY A 89 5.50 13.55 8.32
N LYS A 90 5.42 14.35 9.39
CA LYS A 90 4.19 14.97 9.84
C LYS A 90 3.81 16.12 8.92
N GLU A 91 2.54 16.17 8.53
CA GLU A 91 1.97 17.22 7.70
C GLU A 91 2.05 18.59 8.37
N THR A 92 2.50 19.61 7.62
CA THR A 92 2.64 20.99 8.10
C THR A 92 1.79 21.97 7.29
N THR A 93 2.12 22.20 6.03
CA THR A 93 1.46 23.19 5.17
C THR A 93 0.79 22.50 4.00
N TYR A 94 -0.53 22.64 3.85
CA TYR A 94 -1.26 22.12 2.70
C TYR A 94 -0.83 22.84 1.41
N ILE A 95 -0.55 22.07 0.36
CA ILE A 95 -0.07 22.55 -0.94
C ILE A 95 -1.15 22.38 -2.01
N GLY A 96 -1.96 21.32 -1.91
CA GLY A 96 -2.99 21.01 -2.92
C GLY A 96 -3.42 19.55 -2.86
N ASN A 97 -4.29 19.15 -3.79
CA ASN A 97 -4.70 17.76 -3.96
C ASN A 97 -4.12 17.20 -5.26
N THR A 98 -3.87 15.89 -5.26
CA THR A 98 -3.57 15.13 -6.48
C THR A 98 -4.51 13.94 -6.59
N THR A 99 -4.99 13.65 -7.80
CA THR A 99 -5.68 12.39 -8.11
C THR A 99 -4.66 11.41 -8.65
N VAL A 100 -4.59 10.21 -8.09
CA VAL A 100 -3.60 9.19 -8.42
C VAL A 100 -4.33 7.92 -8.83
N ASP A 101 -3.80 7.21 -9.82
CA ASP A 101 -4.17 5.82 -10.07
C ASP A 101 -3.98 4.99 -8.78
N PHE A 102 -4.96 4.17 -8.45
CA PHE A 102 -5.00 3.55 -7.13
C PHE A 102 -3.89 2.54 -6.90
N GLU A 103 -3.57 1.71 -7.90
CA GLU A 103 -2.47 0.75 -7.81
C GLU A 103 -1.12 1.48 -7.69
N THR A 104 -0.94 2.56 -8.47
CA THR A 104 0.23 3.43 -8.40
C THR A 104 0.40 4.04 -7.01
N TYR A 105 -0.70 4.50 -6.39
CA TYR A 105 -0.69 4.99 -5.02
C TYR A 105 -0.18 3.92 -4.03
N VAL A 106 -0.68 2.69 -4.11
CA VAL A 106 -0.24 1.60 -3.22
C VAL A 106 1.24 1.29 -3.43
N LYS A 107 1.71 1.26 -4.68
CA LYS A 107 3.13 1.04 -5.03
C LYS A 107 4.05 2.13 -4.50
N ASP A 108 3.59 3.37 -4.53
CA ASP A 108 4.33 4.51 -4.00
C ASP A 108 4.29 4.58 -2.46
N VAL A 109 3.22 4.14 -1.80
CA VAL A 109 3.13 4.14 -0.33
C VAL A 109 3.93 3.01 0.31
N LEU A 110 3.82 1.78 -0.20
CA LEU A 110 4.40 0.59 0.44
C LEU A 110 5.88 0.72 0.83
N PRO A 111 6.81 1.21 -0.03
CA PRO A 111 8.23 1.32 0.34
C PRO A 111 8.53 2.41 1.38
N ASN A 112 7.59 3.32 1.64
CA ASN A 112 7.70 4.31 2.71
C ASN A 112 7.16 3.79 4.04
N GLU A 113 6.36 2.72 4.01
CA GLU A 113 5.73 2.14 5.20
C GLU A 113 6.45 0.86 5.63
N TRP A 114 6.74 -0.04 4.70
CA TRP A 114 7.54 -1.25 4.90
C TRP A 114 8.93 -1.11 4.28
N TYR A 115 9.90 -1.80 4.85
CA TYR A 115 11.26 -1.83 4.32
C TYR A 115 11.33 -2.72 3.09
N GLU A 116 11.63 -2.12 1.93
CA GLU A 116 11.84 -2.80 0.65
C GLU A 116 12.78 -4.00 0.75
N SER A 117 13.83 -3.87 1.57
CA SER A 117 14.88 -4.88 1.75
C SER A 117 14.37 -6.19 2.36
N TRP A 118 13.17 -6.21 2.95
CA TRP A 118 12.53 -7.43 3.45
C TRP A 118 12.11 -8.39 2.33
N GLY A 119 12.18 -8.00 1.06
CA GLY A 119 11.85 -8.89 -0.06
C GLY A 119 12.71 -10.15 -0.14
N SER A 120 13.93 -10.15 0.42
CA SER A 120 14.83 -11.31 0.33
C SER A 120 14.47 -12.48 1.26
N ASP A 121 14.03 -12.20 2.50
CA ASP A 121 13.78 -13.22 3.53
C ASP A 121 12.48 -12.99 4.31
N GLY A 122 11.69 -12.00 3.91
CA GLY A 122 10.43 -11.61 4.52
C GLY A 122 9.39 -11.14 3.51
N GLN A 123 9.39 -11.68 2.27
CA GLN A 123 8.47 -11.25 1.21
C GLN A 123 6.99 -11.25 1.65
N ALA A 124 6.57 -12.23 2.46
CA ALA A 124 5.21 -12.29 3.00
C ALA A 124 4.84 -11.07 3.88
N ALA A 125 5.84 -10.41 4.49
CA ALA A 125 5.64 -9.16 5.22
C ALA A 125 5.32 -8.00 4.28
N LEU A 126 6.02 -7.91 3.13
CA LEU A 126 5.70 -6.93 2.09
C LEU A 126 4.31 -7.16 1.50
N GLU A 127 3.92 -8.42 1.29
CA GLU A 127 2.58 -8.78 0.80
C GLU A 127 1.48 -8.44 1.81
N ALA A 128 1.68 -8.74 3.09
CA ALA A 128 0.76 -8.33 4.15
C ALA A 128 0.67 -6.79 4.27
N GLY A 129 1.82 -6.11 4.17
CA GLY A 129 1.88 -4.64 4.12
C GLY A 129 1.18 -4.05 2.89
N ALA A 130 1.33 -4.67 1.72
CA ALA A 130 0.64 -4.28 0.49
C ALA A 130 -0.88 -4.35 0.67
N LEU A 131 -1.38 -5.43 1.28
CA LEU A 131 -2.79 -5.60 1.61
C LEU A 131 -3.28 -4.56 2.62
N ALA A 132 -2.52 -4.27 3.67
CA ALA A 132 -2.86 -3.25 4.66
C ALA A 132 -2.88 -1.85 4.05
N VAL A 133 -1.90 -1.50 3.22
CA VAL A 133 -1.83 -0.20 2.55
C VAL A 133 -3.00 -0.03 1.58
N LYS A 134 -3.23 -1.03 0.73
CA LYS A 134 -4.32 -1.06 -0.23
C LYS A 134 -5.68 -0.95 0.47
N THR A 135 -5.91 -1.75 1.50
CA THR A 135 -7.22 -1.77 2.17
C THR A 135 -7.49 -0.44 2.89
N PHE A 136 -6.49 0.19 3.51
CA PHE A 136 -6.61 1.50 4.14
C PHE A 136 -7.03 2.57 3.13
N GLY A 137 -6.30 2.68 2.01
CA GLY A 137 -6.63 3.63 0.94
C GLY A 137 -8.03 3.38 0.36
N TRP A 138 -8.37 2.12 0.10
CA TRP A 138 -9.66 1.71 -0.44
C TRP A 138 -10.80 2.12 0.51
N PHE A 139 -10.66 1.80 1.80
CA PHE A 139 -11.62 2.16 2.82
C PHE A 139 -11.95 3.65 2.79
N HIS A 140 -10.95 4.53 2.70
CA HIS A 140 -11.18 5.99 2.66
C HIS A 140 -11.67 6.53 1.31
N VAL A 141 -11.60 5.75 0.24
CA VAL A 141 -12.30 6.08 -1.01
C VAL A 141 -13.79 5.85 -0.88
N ILE A 142 -14.21 4.70 -0.34
CA ILE A 142 -15.62 4.31 -0.31
C ILE A 142 -16.35 4.75 0.96
N SER A 143 -15.62 5.01 2.04
CA SER A 143 -16.16 5.34 3.37
C SER A 143 -16.14 6.85 3.64
N TRP A 144 -15.54 7.28 4.74
CA TRP A 144 -15.23 8.68 5.00
C TRP A 144 -13.82 9.01 4.56
N LYS A 145 -13.64 10.30 4.27
CA LYS A 145 -12.36 10.90 3.96
C LYS A 145 -11.53 11.08 5.22
N LYS A 146 -10.26 10.66 5.19
CA LYS A 146 -9.32 10.87 6.30
C LYS A 146 -8.92 12.33 6.44
N ASP A 147 -8.87 13.06 5.32
CA ASP A 147 -8.70 14.52 5.29
C ASP A 147 -9.93 15.22 4.71
N PRO A 148 -11.02 15.32 5.50
CA PRO A 148 -12.26 15.94 5.05
C PRO A 148 -12.13 17.45 4.80
N ASN A 149 -11.18 18.12 5.46
CA ASN A 149 -10.97 19.57 5.32
C ASN A 149 -10.53 19.97 3.90
N HIS A 150 -9.79 19.09 3.23
CA HIS A 150 -9.36 19.29 1.84
C HIS A 150 -10.12 18.42 0.85
N ASN A 151 -11.21 17.78 1.28
CA ASN A 151 -12.02 16.90 0.45
C ASN A 151 -11.22 15.76 -0.21
N ALA A 152 -10.12 15.33 0.43
CA ALA A 152 -9.23 14.26 -0.04
C ALA A 152 -9.51 12.94 0.69
N ASN A 153 -9.28 11.80 0.05
CA ASN A 153 -9.46 10.51 0.69
C ASN A 153 -8.45 10.30 1.81
N VAL A 154 -7.19 10.67 1.57
CA VAL A 154 -6.04 10.51 2.47
C VAL A 154 -5.09 11.71 2.32
N SER A 155 -4.17 11.87 3.26
CA SER A 155 -3.02 12.80 3.20
C SER A 155 -1.71 12.07 2.88
N ASN A 156 -0.67 12.80 2.47
CA ASN A 156 0.63 12.24 2.09
C ASN A 156 1.62 12.06 3.26
N GLY A 157 1.17 12.11 4.51
CA GLY A 157 2.02 12.01 5.69
C GLY A 157 1.42 11.14 6.78
N THR A 158 1.93 11.32 7.99
CA THR A 158 1.65 10.43 9.12
C THR A 158 0.19 10.39 9.60
N ASN A 159 -0.64 11.39 9.27
CA ASN A 159 -2.07 11.35 9.60
C ASN A 159 -2.82 10.28 8.78
N SER A 160 -2.28 9.90 7.63
CA SER A 160 -2.79 8.82 6.78
C SER A 160 -1.68 7.81 6.48
N GLN A 161 -1.04 7.91 5.30
CA GLN A 161 0.02 7.03 4.87
C GLN A 161 1.12 7.85 4.20
N MET A 162 2.36 7.40 4.31
CA MET A 162 3.52 8.06 3.72
C MET A 162 3.53 7.91 2.20
N TYR A 163 2.76 8.74 1.49
CA TYR A 163 2.75 8.79 0.02
C TYR A 163 3.86 9.71 -0.51
N ASN A 164 4.78 9.13 -1.29
CA ASN A 164 5.80 9.86 -2.05
C ASN A 164 5.67 9.48 -3.53
N LYS A 165 5.29 10.43 -4.38
CA LYS A 165 5.09 10.15 -5.80
C LYS A 165 6.37 9.62 -6.44
N GLY A 166 6.27 8.47 -7.11
CA GLY A 166 7.39 7.83 -7.81
C GLY A 166 8.40 7.14 -6.91
N SER A 167 8.11 6.94 -5.62
CA SER A 167 9.01 6.24 -4.70
C SER A 167 8.88 4.71 -4.74
N ASN A 168 8.07 4.16 -5.65
CA ASN A 168 7.90 2.73 -5.82
C ASN A 168 9.24 1.98 -5.95
N GLN A 169 9.26 0.76 -5.45
CA GLN A 169 10.46 -0.09 -5.40
C GLN A 169 10.20 -1.49 -5.94
N PRO A 170 11.19 -2.20 -6.52
CA PRO A 170 10.97 -3.50 -7.16
C PRO A 170 10.32 -4.58 -6.27
N ASN A 171 10.82 -4.80 -5.06
CA ASN A 171 10.26 -5.83 -4.16
C ASN A 171 8.85 -5.45 -3.67
N CYS A 172 8.62 -4.18 -3.39
CA CYS A 172 7.30 -3.65 -3.05
C CYS A 172 6.32 -3.79 -4.23
N ASN A 173 6.73 -3.47 -5.45
CA ASN A 173 5.92 -3.64 -6.66
C ASN A 173 5.52 -5.11 -6.86
N THR A 174 6.45 -6.03 -6.62
CA THR A 174 6.19 -7.46 -6.68
C THR A 174 5.12 -7.88 -5.67
N ALA A 175 5.20 -7.39 -4.44
CA ALA A 175 4.19 -7.64 -3.40
C ALA A 175 2.82 -7.04 -3.72
N VAL A 176 2.77 -5.82 -4.26
CA VAL A 176 1.51 -5.20 -4.71
C VAL A 176 0.88 -6.01 -5.84
N ASN A 177 1.68 -6.41 -6.83
CA ASN A 177 1.20 -7.21 -7.96
C ASN A 177 0.68 -8.59 -7.51
N SER A 178 1.38 -9.27 -6.58
CA SER A 178 0.94 -10.59 -6.09
C SER A 178 -0.39 -10.51 -5.33
N MET A 179 -0.64 -9.37 -4.67
CA MET A 179 -1.85 -9.10 -3.89
C MET A 179 -2.94 -8.35 -4.67
N ALA A 180 -2.78 -8.10 -5.96
CA ALA A 180 -3.71 -7.30 -6.77
C ALA A 180 -5.17 -7.78 -6.67
N ASN A 181 -5.38 -9.09 -6.56
CA ASN A 181 -6.73 -9.68 -6.51
C ASN A 181 -7.31 -9.86 -5.10
N TYR A 182 -6.67 -9.31 -4.07
CA TYR A 182 -7.01 -9.54 -2.68
C TYR A 182 -7.24 -8.22 -1.93
N VAL A 183 -8.03 -8.29 -0.87
CA VAL A 183 -8.33 -7.18 0.06
C VAL A 183 -8.52 -7.75 1.46
N ILE A 184 -8.23 -6.96 2.50
CA ILE A 184 -8.54 -7.33 3.88
C ILE A 184 -9.99 -7.00 4.15
N GLY A 185 -10.78 -8.00 4.53
CA GLY A 185 -12.21 -7.82 4.72
C GLY A 185 -12.91 -9.12 5.03
N LYS A 186 -14.24 -9.07 4.92
CA LYS A 186 -15.11 -10.23 5.11
C LYS A 186 -16.22 -10.22 4.07
N VAL A 187 -16.46 -11.36 3.44
CA VAL A 187 -17.65 -11.60 2.63
C VAL A 187 -18.62 -12.53 3.34
N THR A 188 -19.89 -12.13 3.43
CA THR A 188 -20.99 -12.98 3.89
C THR A 188 -22.01 -13.22 2.77
N PHE A 189 -22.63 -14.39 2.77
CA PHE A 189 -23.67 -14.76 1.80
C PHE A 189 -24.98 -15.05 2.53
N GLY A 190 -26.10 -14.56 1.99
CA GLY A 190 -27.44 -14.85 2.51
C GLY A 190 -28.53 -14.36 1.56
N ASN A 191 -29.64 -15.10 1.46
CA ASN A 191 -30.79 -14.76 0.62
C ASN A 191 -30.41 -14.41 -0.84
N GLY A 192 -29.47 -15.15 -1.42
CA GLY A 192 -28.95 -14.86 -2.75
C GLY A 192 -28.36 -13.45 -2.86
N THR A 193 -27.67 -12.95 -1.83
CA THR A 193 -26.95 -11.68 -1.82
C THR A 193 -25.56 -11.90 -1.22
N ALA A 194 -24.55 -11.25 -1.80
CA ALA A 194 -23.21 -11.18 -1.22
C ALA A 194 -23.03 -9.82 -0.52
N THR A 195 -22.58 -9.82 0.72
CA THR A 195 -22.26 -8.60 1.46
C THR A 195 -20.78 -8.59 1.77
N GLY A 196 -20.08 -7.56 1.28
CA GLY A 196 -18.69 -7.31 1.60
C GLY A 196 -18.53 -6.26 2.69
N THR A 197 -17.70 -6.54 3.68
CA THR A 197 -17.23 -5.58 4.68
C THR A 197 -15.73 -5.33 4.50
N ILE A 198 -15.35 -4.08 4.23
CA ILE A 198 -13.97 -3.60 4.33
C ILE A 198 -13.83 -2.85 5.66
N VAL A 199 -12.68 -2.99 6.31
CA VAL A 199 -12.33 -2.23 7.51
C VAL A 199 -11.15 -1.29 7.24
N GLU A 200 -11.03 -0.23 8.02
CA GLU A 200 -9.77 0.52 8.08
C GLU A 200 -8.68 -0.39 8.67
N THR A 201 -7.52 -0.45 8.02
CA THR A 201 -6.40 -1.33 8.39
C THR A 201 -5.23 -0.52 8.93
N PRO A 202 -5.29 -0.07 10.20
CA PRO A 202 -4.20 0.68 10.80
C PRO A 202 -2.98 -0.22 11.03
N TYR A 203 -1.80 0.37 11.00
CA TYR A 203 -0.53 -0.31 11.22
C TYR A 203 0.48 0.63 11.87
N ARG A 204 1.47 0.06 12.55
CA ARG A 204 2.49 0.82 13.28
C ARG A 204 3.80 0.06 13.36
N ALA A 205 4.93 0.76 13.33
CA ALA A 205 6.26 0.14 13.38
C ALA A 205 6.42 -0.84 14.55
N ASN A 206 6.22 -0.35 15.77
CA ASN A 206 6.53 -1.05 17.02
C ASN A 206 5.29 -1.67 17.69
N GLN A 207 4.21 -1.94 16.95
CA GLN A 207 3.07 -2.66 17.52
C GLN A 207 3.46 -4.11 17.79
N THR A 208 3.39 -4.54 19.03
CA THR A 208 3.78 -5.90 19.46
C THR A 208 2.58 -6.80 19.76
N THR A 209 1.41 -6.21 19.99
CA THR A 209 0.18 -6.96 20.32
C THR A 209 -0.73 -7.05 19.10
N PRO A 210 -0.98 -8.25 18.56
CA PRO A 210 -1.95 -8.44 17.47
C PRO A 210 -3.39 -8.16 17.92
N GLY A 211 -4.28 -7.82 16.98
CA GLY A 211 -5.72 -7.74 17.24
C GLY A 211 -6.46 -6.77 16.33
N SER A 212 -6.00 -5.52 16.26
CA SER A 212 -6.66 -4.47 15.46
C SER A 212 -5.68 -3.57 14.71
N ILE A 213 -4.39 -3.66 15.00
CA ILE A 213 -3.33 -2.85 14.42
C ILE A 213 -2.20 -3.79 14.05
N MET A 214 -1.73 -3.73 12.80
CA MET A 214 -0.62 -4.56 12.33
C MET A 214 0.73 -3.95 12.70
N GLY A 215 1.62 -4.76 13.30
CA GLY A 215 3.00 -4.39 13.57
C GLY A 215 3.90 -4.59 12.37
N GLN A 216 4.57 -3.55 11.87
CA GLN A 216 5.44 -3.66 10.69
C GLN A 216 6.60 -4.66 10.96
N TYR A 217 7.39 -4.45 12.03
CA TYR A 217 8.43 -5.41 12.42
C TYR A 217 7.87 -6.78 12.82
N GLY A 218 6.65 -6.79 13.36
CA GLY A 218 5.91 -7.99 13.67
C GLY A 218 5.66 -8.84 12.42
N THR A 219 5.19 -8.23 11.33
CA THR A 219 4.97 -8.93 10.05
C THR A 219 6.25 -9.52 9.48
N TYR A 220 7.38 -8.82 9.61
CA TYR A 220 8.67 -9.35 9.18
C TYR A 220 9.10 -10.57 10.01
N THR A 221 8.96 -10.47 11.34
CA THR A 221 9.24 -11.61 12.23
C THR A 221 8.36 -12.82 11.88
N ASP A 222 7.08 -12.58 11.61
CA ASP A 222 6.14 -13.63 11.23
C ASP A 222 6.47 -14.27 9.89
N ALA A 223 6.84 -13.47 8.88
CA ALA A 223 7.30 -13.96 7.59
C ALA A 223 8.54 -14.85 7.74
N LYS A 224 9.52 -14.45 8.55
CA LYS A 224 10.72 -15.25 8.85
C LYS A 224 10.40 -16.55 9.59
N ASN A 225 9.31 -16.57 10.36
CA ASN A 225 8.78 -17.76 11.01
C ASN A 225 7.93 -18.62 10.06
N GLY A 226 7.86 -18.29 8.77
CA GLY A 226 7.22 -19.08 7.73
C GLY A 226 5.73 -18.78 7.55
N LEU A 227 5.19 -17.73 8.17
CA LEU A 227 3.81 -17.32 7.91
C LEU A 227 3.71 -16.67 6.53
N ASN A 228 2.68 -17.03 5.77
CA ASN A 228 2.32 -16.33 4.55
C ASN A 228 1.51 -15.05 4.85
N ALA A 229 1.31 -14.20 3.84
CA ALA A 229 0.62 -12.92 3.99
C ALA A 229 -0.78 -13.04 4.62
N ALA A 230 -1.54 -14.07 4.27
CA ALA A 230 -2.89 -14.28 4.81
C ALA A 230 -2.86 -14.65 6.30
N GLN A 231 -1.93 -15.51 6.71
CA GLN A 231 -1.73 -15.87 8.11
C GLN A 231 -1.24 -14.66 8.94
N ILE A 232 -0.39 -13.82 8.36
CA ILE A 232 0.03 -12.56 8.98
C ILE A 232 -1.17 -11.65 9.18
N VAL A 233 -1.98 -11.41 8.13
CA VAL A 233 -3.19 -10.57 8.22
C VAL A 233 -4.15 -11.10 9.29
N GLU A 234 -4.47 -12.40 9.28
CA GLU A 234 -5.39 -13.02 10.24
C GLU A 234 -4.90 -12.89 11.68
N LYS A 235 -3.59 -13.02 11.90
CA LYS A 235 -2.97 -12.82 13.21
C LYS A 235 -3.14 -11.37 13.68
N TRP A 236 -2.81 -10.39 12.83
CA TRP A 236 -2.72 -8.97 13.22
C TRP A 236 -4.06 -8.25 13.26
N TYR A 237 -5.03 -8.69 12.45
CA TYR A 237 -6.39 -8.17 12.39
C TYR A 237 -7.38 -9.27 12.78
N SER A 238 -7.59 -9.45 14.08
CA SER A 238 -8.48 -10.49 14.61
C SER A 238 -9.87 -10.45 13.96
N ASN A 239 -10.37 -11.62 13.57
CA ASN A 239 -11.67 -11.82 12.89
C ASN A 239 -11.75 -11.22 11.48
N LEU A 240 -10.63 -10.82 10.89
CA LEU A 240 -10.53 -10.37 9.51
C LEU A 240 -9.61 -11.31 8.74
N GLY A 241 -9.98 -11.61 7.50
CA GLY A 241 -9.23 -12.47 6.61
C GLY A 241 -8.77 -11.71 5.37
N VAL A 242 -8.00 -12.41 4.55
CA VAL A 242 -7.71 -11.99 3.18
C VAL A 242 -8.76 -12.61 2.26
N ASP A 243 -9.56 -11.76 1.63
CA ASP A 243 -10.59 -12.16 0.70
C ASP A 243 -10.28 -11.69 -0.71
N LYS A 244 -10.69 -12.47 -1.72
CA LYS A 244 -10.68 -12.00 -3.11
C LYS A 244 -11.73 -10.91 -3.30
N TRP A 245 -11.41 -9.88 -4.08
CA TRP A 245 -12.35 -8.77 -4.33
C TRP A 245 -13.60 -9.21 -5.14
N ALA A 246 -13.47 -10.27 -5.94
CA ALA A 246 -14.58 -10.97 -6.59
C ALA A 246 -14.67 -12.43 -6.12
N LYS A 247 -15.89 -12.92 -5.92
CA LYS A 247 -16.16 -14.31 -5.51
C LYS A 247 -17.28 -14.92 -6.36
N GLN A 248 -17.17 -16.23 -6.60
CA GLN A 248 -18.26 -17.00 -7.20
C GLN A 248 -19.33 -17.27 -6.13
N VAL A 249 -20.58 -16.97 -6.45
CA VAL A 249 -21.74 -17.10 -5.55
C VAL A 249 -22.72 -18.09 -6.17
N PRO A 250 -23.02 -19.21 -5.49
CA PRO A 250 -24.08 -20.11 -5.91
C PRO A 250 -25.44 -19.51 -5.57
N VAL A 251 -26.31 -19.37 -6.57
CA VAL A 251 -27.72 -19.01 -6.41
C VAL A 251 -28.53 -20.31 -6.41
N PRO A 252 -29.18 -20.68 -5.28
CA PRO A 252 -30.03 -21.86 -5.23
C PRO A 252 -31.17 -21.78 -6.23
N ASN A 253 -31.61 -22.94 -6.73
CA ASN A 253 -32.87 -23.08 -7.47
C ASN A 253 -34.07 -22.81 -6.56
#